data_AF-A0A7V5SPU2-F1
#
_entry.id   AF-A0A7V5SPU2-F1
#
_cell.length_a   1.000
_cell.length_b   1.000
_cell.length_c   1.000
_cell.angle_alpha   90.00
_cell.angle_beta   90.00
_cell.angle_gamma   90.00
#
_symmetry.space_group_name_H-M   'P 1'
#
loop_
_entity.id
_entity.type
_entity.pdbx_description
1 polymer ?
#
loop_
_entity_poly.entity_id
_entity_poly.type
_entity_poly.pdbx_seq_one_letter_code
_entity_poly.pdbx_strand_id
1 'polypeptide(L)'
;MIDQKVILDNLSKIDNWKLIYYKKDYIEKLSNILSKNEIILDILECFYYDDNINKSVNGLLVSSNENIIFIPDENKTQIFKFNKNEIESVSYNKSNLLILLE
;
A
#
# COMPACT_ATOMS: atom_id res chain seq x y z
N MET A 1 -14.54 1.97 6.36
CA MET A 1 -13.89 3.27 6.54
C MET A 1 -13.40 3.41 7.96
N ILE A 2 -12.10 3.66 8.12
CA ILE A 2 -11.40 3.90 9.38
C ILE A 2 -11.15 5.42 9.54
N ASP A 3 -11.10 5.92 10.77
CA ASP A 3 -10.81 7.34 11.03
C ASP A 3 -9.36 7.68 10.61
N GLN A 4 -9.18 8.79 9.88
CA GLN A 4 -7.86 9.27 9.46
C GLN A 4 -6.93 9.54 10.65
N LYS A 5 -7.45 9.94 11.81
CA LYS A 5 -6.66 10.11 13.03
C LYS A 5 -6.03 8.79 13.49
N VAL A 6 -6.79 7.70 13.43
CA VAL A 6 -6.28 6.36 13.78
C VAL A 6 -5.19 5.93 12.80
N ILE A 7 -5.33 6.25 11.51
CA ILE A 7 -4.28 6.01 10.52
C ILE A 7 -3.02 6.80 10.89
N LEU A 8 -3.14 8.10 11.15
CA LEU A 8 -2.00 8.95 11.52
C LEU A 8 -1.32 8.46 12.81
N ASP A 9 -2.08 8.00 13.80
CA ASP A 9 -1.53 7.44 15.04
C ASP A 9 -0.75 6.13 14.78
N ASN A 10 -1.22 5.27 13.87
CA ASN A 10 -0.48 4.07 13.45
C ASN A 10 0.80 4.45 12.69
N LEU A 11 0.69 5.37 11.74
CA LEU A 11 1.83 5.87 10.96
C LEU A 11 2.89 6.48 11.87
N SER A 12 2.54 7.21 12.92
CA SER A 12 3.53 7.84 13.80
C SER A 12 4.53 6.87 14.47
N LYS A 13 4.24 5.55 14.43
CA LYS A 13 5.03 4.48 15.07
C LYS A 13 5.98 3.73 14.13
N ILE A 14 5.96 4.01 12.83
CA ILE A 14 6.79 3.33 11.82
C ILE A 14 7.87 4.27 11.31
N ASP A 15 9.10 3.78 11.08
CA ASP A 15 10.26 4.66 10.79
C ASP A 15 10.08 5.52 9.53
N ASN A 16 9.41 4.97 8.51
CA ASN A 16 9.23 5.61 7.20
C ASN A 16 7.93 6.42 7.06
N TRP A 17 7.25 6.74 8.16
CA TRP A 17 5.94 7.41 8.16
C TRP A 17 5.88 8.74 7.41
N LYS A 18 7.02 9.44 7.34
CA LYS A 18 7.15 10.73 6.64
C LYS A 18 6.92 10.62 5.13
N LEU A 19 7.03 9.43 4.55
CA LEU A 19 6.70 9.18 3.14
C LEU A 19 5.23 9.50 2.82
N ILE A 20 4.33 9.32 3.79
CA ILE A 20 2.88 9.54 3.59
C ILE A 20 2.44 10.88 4.16
N TYR A 21 3.09 11.38 5.22
CA TYR A 21 2.63 12.57 5.94
C TYR A 21 2.44 13.81 5.06
N TYR A 22 3.22 13.94 3.99
CA TYR A 22 3.12 15.07 3.05
C TYR A 22 2.13 14.86 1.91
N LYS A 23 1.54 13.66 1.76
CA LYS A 23 0.59 13.32 0.69
C LYS A 23 -0.80 13.08 1.30
N LYS A 24 -1.53 14.18 1.59
CA LYS A 24 -2.87 14.15 2.22
C LYS A 24 -3.84 13.18 1.52
N ASP A 25 -3.77 13.11 0.19
CA ASP A 25 -4.60 12.23 -0.64
C ASP A 25 -4.41 10.73 -0.30
N TYR A 26 -3.23 10.32 0.16
CA TYR A 26 -2.98 8.93 0.55
C TYR A 26 -3.65 8.55 1.86
N ILE A 27 -3.70 9.46 2.83
CA ILE A 27 -4.41 9.23 4.09
C ILE A 27 -5.90 9.06 3.83
N GLU A 28 -6.47 9.87 2.93
CA GLU A 28 -7.86 9.74 2.51
C GLU A 28 -8.10 8.41 1.79
N LYS A 29 -7.26 8.06 0.80
CA LYS A 29 -7.32 6.76 0.10
C LYS A 29 -7.27 5.58 1.09
N LEU A 30 -6.33 5.59 2.03
CA LEU A 30 -6.22 4.56 3.07
C LEU A 30 -7.45 4.49 3.97
N SER A 31 -8.01 5.63 4.37
CA SER A 31 -9.20 5.69 5.23
C SER A 31 -10.42 4.98 4.62
N ASN A 32 -10.54 5.05 3.29
CA ASN A 32 -11.61 4.44 2.53
C ASN A 32 -11.44 2.93 2.33
N ILE A 33 -10.20 2.42 2.41
CA ILE A 33 -9.83 1.06 1.99
C ILE A 33 -9.51 0.14 3.17
N LEU A 34 -8.95 0.70 4.25
CA LEU A 34 -8.61 -0.06 5.46
C LEU A 34 -9.87 -0.41 6.26
N SER A 35 -9.87 -1.62 6.79
CA SER A 35 -10.84 -2.05 7.79
C SER A 35 -10.61 -1.34 9.13
N LYS A 36 -11.63 -1.25 9.98
CA LYS A 36 -11.53 -0.53 11.27
C LYS A 36 -10.45 -1.09 12.22
N ASN A 37 -10.15 -2.38 12.11
CA ASN A 37 -9.19 -3.07 12.97
C ASN A 37 -7.82 -3.25 12.29
N GLU A 38 -7.66 -2.69 11.10
CA GLU A 38 -6.46 -2.89 10.29
C GLU A 38 -5.35 -1.94 10.77
N ILE A 39 -4.17 -2.51 11.05
CA ILE A 39 -3.02 -1.80 11.59
C ILE A 39 -1.94 -1.77 10.52
N ILE A 40 -1.49 -0.56 10.16
CA ILE A 40 -0.38 -0.37 9.22
C ILE A 40 0.93 -0.75 9.94
N LEU A 41 1.71 -1.62 9.31
CA LEU A 41 2.96 -2.16 9.84
C LEU A 41 4.18 -1.56 9.15
N ASP A 42 4.10 -1.31 7.83
CA ASP A 42 5.22 -0.75 7.08
C ASP A 42 4.76 -0.09 5.78
N ILE A 43 5.57 0.85 5.28
CA ILE A 43 5.34 1.62 4.06
C ILE A 43 6.64 1.81 3.31
N LEU A 44 6.54 1.67 1.99
CA LEU A 44 7.66 1.83 1.08
C LEU A 44 7.21 2.43 -0.26
N GLU A 45 8.06 3.27 -0.85
CA GLU A 45 7.91 3.68 -2.25
C GLU A 45 8.25 2.50 -3.15
N CYS A 46 7.42 2.27 -4.17
CA CYS A 46 7.67 1.22 -5.14
C CYS A 46 7.08 1.55 -6.51
N PHE A 47 7.38 0.66 -7.46
CA PHE A 47 6.88 0.72 -8.82
C PHE A 47 6.03 -0.53 -9.06
N TYR A 48 4.82 -0.34 -9.59
CA TYR A 48 4.00 -1.41 -10.14
C TYR A 48 4.11 -1.38 -11.66
N TYR A 49 4.40 -2.52 -12.30
CA TYR A 49 4.37 -2.62 -13.74
C TYR A 49 2.97 -3.01 -14.20
N ASP A 50 2.32 -2.13 -14.94
CA ASP A 50 0.99 -2.36 -15.50
C ASP A 50 1.13 -2.84 -16.95
N ASP A 51 0.83 -4.13 -17.16
CA ASP A 51 0.89 -4.79 -18.46
C ASP A 51 -0.09 -4.17 -19.48
N ASN A 52 -1.20 -3.58 -19.03
CA ASN A 52 -2.22 -3.02 -19.94
C ASN A 52 -1.72 -1.75 -20.64
N ILE A 53 -0.90 -0.96 -19.94
CA ILE A 53 -0.31 0.27 -20.47
C ILE A 53 1.18 0.13 -20.80
N ASN A 54 1.75 -1.06 -20.56
CA ASN A 54 3.16 -1.39 -20.77
C ASN A 54 4.11 -0.36 -20.11
N LYS A 55 3.81 0.01 -18.86
CA LYS A 55 4.56 1.04 -18.11
C LYS A 55 4.61 0.75 -16.62
N SER A 56 5.70 1.20 -15.99
CA SER A 56 5.80 1.26 -14.54
C SER A 56 5.10 2.49 -13.99
N VAL A 57 4.32 2.31 -12.94
CA VAL A 57 3.58 3.34 -12.20
C VAL A 57 4.19 3.47 -10.81
N ASN A 58 4.52 4.70 -10.41
CA ASN A 58 5.03 4.99 -9.08
C ASN A 58 3.91 4.97 -8.05
N GLY A 59 4.20 4.54 -6.84
CA GLY A 59 3.24 4.57 -5.74
C GLY A 59 3.83 4.18 -4.41
N LEU A 60 2.95 3.97 -3.44
CA LEU A 60 3.29 3.45 -2.12
C LEU A 60 2.72 2.04 -1.95
N LEU A 61 3.57 1.13 -1.50
CA LEU A 61 3.13 -0.14 -0.94
C LEU A 61 2.94 0.06 0.57
N VAL A 62 1.76 -0.31 1.04
CA VAL A 62 1.36 -0.25 2.45
C VAL A 62 1.11 -1.69 2.90
N SER A 63 1.90 -2.16 3.86
CA SER A 63 1.72 -3.44 4.52
C SER A 63 0.94 -3.22 5.80
N SER A 64 -0.18 -3.91 5.96
CA SER A 64 -0.94 -3.96 7.21
C SER A 64 -0.86 -5.34 7.84
N ASN A 65 -1.50 -5.54 9.00
CA ASN A 65 -1.63 -6.86 9.60
C ASN A 65 -2.43 -7.86 8.74
N GLU A 66 -3.32 -7.39 7.85
CA GLU A 66 -4.21 -8.24 7.06
C GLU A 66 -3.94 -8.21 5.56
N ASN A 67 -3.45 -7.07 5.03
CA ASN A 67 -3.38 -6.83 3.59
C ASN A 67 -2.03 -6.25 3.18
N ILE A 68 -1.77 -6.36 1.88
CA ILE A 68 -0.78 -5.56 1.16
C ILE A 68 -1.56 -4.66 0.19
N ILE A 69 -1.29 -3.36 0.22
CA ILE A 69 -2.03 -2.36 -0.57
C ILE A 69 -1.05 -1.56 -1.40
N PHE A 70 -1.23 -1.51 -2.72
CA PHE A 70 -0.50 -0.59 -3.60
C PHE A 70 -1.38 0.60 -3.95
N ILE A 71 -0.91 1.80 -3.61
CA ILE A 71 -1.58 3.05 -3.92
C ILE A 71 -0.73 3.82 -4.94
N PRO A 72 -1.19 3.99 -6.19
CA PRO A 72 -0.47 4.76 -7.20
C PRO A 72 -0.49 6.27 -6.92
N ASP A 73 0.61 6.94 -7.30
CA ASP A 73 0.72 8.41 -7.27
C ASP A 73 -0.25 9.07 -8.27
N GLU A 74 -0.55 8.38 -9.38
CA GLU A 74 -1.45 8.87 -10.40
C GLU A 74 -2.91 8.65 -10.00
N ASN A 75 -3.70 9.73 -9.90
CA ASN A 75 -5.10 9.69 -9.46
C ASN A 75 -6.06 8.90 -10.36
N LYS A 76 -5.62 8.48 -11.56
CA LYS A 76 -6.44 7.69 -12.49
C LYS A 76 -6.13 6.18 -12.44
N THR A 77 -5.14 5.78 -11.66
CA THR A 77 -4.70 4.39 -11.59
C THR A 77 -5.39 3.70 -10.41
N GLN A 78 -5.79 2.44 -10.63
CA GLN A 78 -6.50 1.63 -9.65
C GLN A 78 -5.64 1.37 -8.41
N ILE A 79 -6.26 1.39 -7.23
CA ILE A 79 -5.63 0.94 -5.99
C ILE A 79 -5.79 -0.58 -5.91
N PHE A 80 -4.69 -1.28 -5.65
CA PHE A 80 -4.69 -2.73 -5.48
C PHE A 80 -4.62 -3.07 -4.00
N LYS A 81 -5.48 -3.99 -3.55
CA LYS A 81 -5.51 -4.51 -2.19
C LYS A 81 -5.51 -6.04 -2.28
N PHE A 82 -4.56 -6.67 -1.62
CA PHE A 82 -4.40 -8.11 -1.58
C PHE A 82 -4.49 -8.59 -0.14
N ASN A 83 -5.38 -9.54 0.14
CA ASN A 83 -5.40 -10.17 1.45
C ASN A 83 -4.17 -11.07 1.58
N LYS A 84 -3.45 -10.99 2.71
CA LYS A 84 -2.25 -11.82 2.92
C LYS A 84 -2.55 -13.31 2.92
N ASN A 85 -3.77 -13.71 3.24
CA ASN A 85 -4.20 -15.11 3.19
C ASN A 85 -4.45 -15.62 1.76
N GLU A 86 -4.56 -14.73 0.76
CA GLU A 86 -4.76 -15.05 -0.66
C GLU A 86 -3.42 -15.06 -1.43
N ILE A 87 -2.31 -14.76 -0.75
CA ILE A 87 -0.97 -14.76 -1.36
C ILE A 87 -0.43 -16.18 -1.34
N GLU A 88 -0.35 -16.80 -2.53
CA GLU A 88 0.21 -18.14 -2.69
C GLU A 88 1.73 -18.12 -2.47
N SER A 89 2.42 -17.13 -3.05
CA SER A 89 3.87 -17.02 -2.90
C SER A 89 4.40 -15.59 -3.08
N VAL A 90 5.56 -15.35 -2.47
CA VAL A 90 6.31 -14.11 -2.59
C VAL A 90 7.72 -14.45 -3.06
N SER A 91 8.13 -13.87 -4.18
CA SER A 91 9.49 -13.99 -4.69
C SER A 91 10.19 -12.64 -4.65
N TYR A 92 11.45 -12.66 -4.26
CA TYR A 92 12.27 -11.46 -4.15
C TYR A 92 13.61 -11.69 -4.83
N ASN A 93 14.03 -10.71 -5.64
CA ASN A 93 15.39 -10.62 -6.16
C ASN A 93 15.83 -9.17 -6.07
N LYS A 94 16.84 -8.87 -5.24
CA LYS A 94 17.62 -7.62 -5.01
C LYS A 94 16.92 -6.26 -5.19
N SER A 95 16.14 -6.05 -6.23
CA SER A 95 15.41 -4.83 -6.58
C SER A 95 13.90 -5.03 -6.81
N ASN A 96 13.41 -6.27 -6.93
CA ASN A 96 12.03 -6.58 -7.31
C ASN A 96 11.35 -7.50 -6.28
N LEU A 97 10.09 -7.17 -5.96
CA LEU A 97 9.17 -8.02 -5.22
C LEU A 97 8.07 -8.49 -6.18
N LEU A 98 7.91 -9.80 -6.32
CA LEU A 98 6.81 -10.42 -7.07
C LEU A 98 5.86 -11.09 -6.09
N ILE A 99 4.59 -10.72 -6.15
CA ILE A 99 3.50 -11.30 -5.36
C ILE A 99 2.62 -12.10 -6.32
N LEU A 100 2.49 -13.40 -6.08
CA LEU A 100 1.58 -14.28 -6.81
C LEU A 100 0.35 -14.56 -5.95
N LEU A 101 -0.83 -14.52 -6.59
CA LEU A 101 -2.14 -14.69 -5.97
C LEU A 101 -2.78 -15.97 -6.52
N GLU A 102 -3.64 -16.61 -5.72
CA GLU A 102 -4.47 -17.75 -6.16
C GLU A 102 -5.51 -17.39 -7.21
#